data_AF-A0A954SF05-F1
#
_entry.id   AF-A0A954SF05-F1
#
_cell.length_a   1.000
_cell.length_b   1.000
_cell.length_c   1.000
_cell.angle_alpha   90.00
_cell.angle_beta   90.00
_cell.angle_gamma   90.00
#
_symmetry.space_group_name_H-M   'P 1'
#
loop_
_entity.id
_entity.type
_entity.pdbx_description
1 polymer ?
#
loop_
_entity_poly.entity_id
_entity_poly.type
_entity_poly.pdbx_seq_one_letter_code
_entity_poly.pdbx_strand_id
1 'polypeptide(L)'
;MAKRDFSPYQQKVIQRYYDNREAIDDQRLSELVTNLYLSTGKKQIKMWETAEQIMTRMGIPETRIQHVMESRDPAVLAKVVEELQSGKLKPKSAAPKKN
;
A
#
# COMPACT_ATOMS: atom_id res chain seq x y z
N MET A 1 -1.31 6.90 24.13
CA MET A 1 -0.04 6.68 23.41
C MET A 1 1.01 7.59 24.03
N ALA A 2 2.14 7.05 24.49
CA ALA A 2 3.22 7.85 25.10
C ALA A 2 3.65 8.97 24.14
N LYS A 3 3.67 10.23 24.62
CA LYS A 3 4.27 11.36 23.89
C LYS A 3 5.76 11.06 23.74
N ARG A 4 6.15 10.53 22.58
CA ARG A 4 7.55 10.45 22.19
C ARG A 4 7.94 11.86 21.77
N ASP A 5 8.75 12.52 22.57
CA ASP A 5 9.27 13.85 22.23
C ASP A 5 10.32 13.69 21.13
N PHE A 6 9.89 13.89 19.89
CA PHE A 6 10.75 13.87 18.72
C PHE A 6 11.45 15.22 18.56
N SER A 7 12.74 15.21 18.21
CA SER A 7 13.46 16.43 17.86
C SER A 7 12.83 17.12 16.63
N PRO A 8 13.02 18.43 16.41
CA PRO A 8 12.47 19.13 15.25
C PRO A 8 12.84 18.47 13.91
N TYR A 9 14.04 17.90 13.82
CA TYR A 9 14.48 17.12 12.67
C TYR A 9 13.67 15.82 12.51
N GLN A 10 13.50 15.05 13.60
CA GLN A 10 12.71 13.81 13.59
C GLN A 10 11.24 14.07 13.20
N GLN A 11 10.64 15.14 13.73
CA GLN A 11 9.28 15.56 13.35
C GLN A 11 9.18 15.84 11.84
N LYS A 12 10.15 16.57 11.28
CA LYS A 12 10.19 16.88 9.84
C LYS A 12 10.34 15.61 8.98
N VAL A 13 11.15 14.65 9.42
CA VAL A 13 11.31 13.35 8.73
C VAL A 13 10.01 12.55 8.79
N ILE A 14 9.36 12.49 9.96
CA ILE A 14 8.07 11.79 10.14
C ILE A 14 7.00 12.43 9.25
N GLN A 15 6.91 13.77 9.22
CA GLN A 15 5.97 14.49 8.38
C GLN A 15 6.20 14.19 6.90
N ARG A 16 7.44 14.33 6.41
CA ARG A 16 7.81 13.99 5.02
C ARG A 16 7.47 12.56 4.65
N TYR A 17 7.65 11.60 5.56
CA TYR A 17 7.26 10.23 5.32
C TYR A 17 5.75 10.11 5.07
N TYR A 18 4.91 10.72 5.91
CA TYR A 18 3.46 10.70 5.73
C TYR A 18 2.99 11.50 4.52
N ASP A 19 3.67 12.59 4.18
CA ASP A 19 3.38 13.40 3.00
C ASP A 19 3.63 12.63 1.69
N ASN A 20 4.59 11.71 1.68
CA ASN A 20 4.95 10.89 0.51
C ASN A 20 4.48 9.43 0.62
N ARG A 21 3.74 9.08 1.69
CA ARG A 21 3.40 7.69 2.02
C ARG A 21 2.63 6.99 0.92
N GLU A 22 1.76 7.72 0.23
CA GLU A 22 0.97 7.18 -0.88
C GLU A 22 1.86 6.74 -2.04
N ALA A 23 2.80 7.59 -2.48
CA ALA A 23 3.76 7.25 -3.52
C ALA A 23 4.65 6.06 -3.10
N ILE A 24 5.06 6.01 -1.83
CA ILE A 24 5.81 4.89 -1.27
C ILE A 24 4.99 3.60 -1.32
N ASP A 25 3.71 3.67 -0.96
CA ASP A 25 2.82 2.50 -0.92
C ASP A 25 2.47 2.00 -2.34
N ASP A 26 2.27 2.89 -3.31
CA ASP A 26 2.10 2.53 -4.73
C ASP A 26 3.33 1.83 -5.30
N GLN A 27 4.52 2.38 -5.06
CA GLN A 27 5.77 1.76 -5.48
C GLN A 27 5.94 0.36 -4.85
N ARG A 28 5.68 0.23 -3.54
CA ARG A 28 5.78 -1.06 -2.84
C ARG A 28 4.77 -2.09 -3.37
N LEU A 29 3.56 -1.66 -3.71
CA LEU A 29 2.56 -2.56 -4.29
C LEU A 29 2.99 -3.06 -5.67
N SER A 30 3.58 -2.17 -6.49
CA SER A 30 4.18 -2.52 -7.78
C SER A 30 5.33 -3.52 -7.63
N GLU A 31 6.22 -3.31 -6.65
CA GLU A 31 7.32 -4.24 -6.35
C GLU A 31 6.79 -5.62 -5.88
N LEU A 32 5.71 -5.65 -5.09
CA LEU A 32 5.10 -6.89 -4.63
C LEU A 32 4.56 -7.73 -5.78
N VAL A 33 3.95 -7.12 -6.80
CA VAL A 33 3.47 -7.84 -8.00
C VAL A 33 4.60 -8.66 -8.62
N THR A 34 5.74 -8.02 -8.94
CA THR A 34 6.90 -8.70 -9.54
C THR A 34 7.45 -9.77 -8.61
N ASN A 35 7.56 -9.48 -7.32
CA ASN A 35 8.08 -10.42 -6.34
C ASN A 35 7.18 -11.64 -6.13
N LEU A 36 5.86 -11.49 -6.27
CA LEU A 36 4.89 -12.57 -6.13
C LEU A 36 4.98 -13.59 -7.27
N TYR A 37 5.35 -13.15 -8.49
CA TYR A 37 5.66 -14.08 -9.60
C TYR A 37 6.93 -14.91 -9.35
N LEU A 38 7.87 -14.38 -8.58
CA LEU A 38 9.19 -15.00 -8.34
C LEU A 38 9.27 -15.74 -6.99
N SER A 39 8.23 -15.69 -6.16
CA SER A 39 8.25 -16.25 -4.81
C SER A 39 7.26 -17.38 -4.65
N THR A 40 7.60 -18.33 -3.77
CA THR A 40 6.77 -19.47 -3.43
C THR A 40 6.78 -19.71 -1.91
N GLY A 41 5.86 -20.55 -1.43
CA GLY A 41 5.80 -20.99 -0.05
C GLY A 41 5.64 -19.86 0.98
N LYS A 42 6.33 -19.97 2.11
CA LYS A 42 6.20 -19.01 3.23
C LYS A 42 6.52 -17.56 2.86
N LYS A 43 7.43 -17.35 1.91
CA LYS A 43 7.80 -16.00 1.45
C LYS A 43 6.64 -15.34 0.72
N GLN A 44 5.98 -16.09 -0.16
CA GLN A 44 4.82 -15.63 -0.93
C GLN A 44 3.64 -15.27 -0.01
N ILE A 45 3.39 -16.08 1.03
CA ILE A 45 2.33 -15.80 2.02
C ILE A 45 2.56 -14.44 2.69
N LYS A 46 3.77 -14.16 3.16
CA LYS A 46 4.13 -12.87 3.78
C LYS A 46 3.99 -11.69 2.81
N MET A 47 4.29 -11.90 1.52
CA MET A 47 4.11 -10.87 0.51
C MET A 47 2.65 -10.51 0.30
N TRP A 48 1.76 -11.51 0.29
CA TRP A 48 0.32 -11.27 0.23
C TRP A 48 -0.22 -10.57 1.48
N GLU A 49 0.22 -10.95 2.68
CA GLU A 49 -0.12 -10.23 3.93
C GLU A 49 0.33 -8.76 3.85
N THR A 50 1.52 -8.50 3.29
CA THR A 50 2.03 -7.15 3.09
C THR A 50 1.19 -6.38 2.06
N ALA A 51 0.77 -7.03 0.97
CA ALA A 51 -0.10 -6.44 -0.04
C ALA A 51 -1.45 -6.04 0.56
N GLU A 52 -2.09 -6.92 1.34
CA GLU A 52 -3.34 -6.64 2.05
C GLU A 52 -3.22 -5.42 2.98
N GLN A 53 -2.15 -5.38 3.77
CA GLN A 53 -1.88 -4.27 4.68
C GLN A 53 -1.67 -2.94 3.94
N ILE A 54 -0.98 -2.96 2.79
CA ILE A 54 -0.81 -1.77 1.95
C ILE A 54 -2.16 -1.32 1.38
N MET A 55 -2.91 -2.22 0.75
CA MET A 55 -4.20 -1.87 0.13
C MET A 55 -5.20 -1.31 1.17
N THR A 56 -5.27 -1.93 2.34
CA THR A 56 -6.11 -1.46 3.47
C THR A 56 -5.71 -0.06 3.91
N ARG A 57 -4.39 0.18 4.01
CA ARG A 57 -3.81 1.44 4.47
C ARG A 57 -3.95 2.58 3.45
N MET A 58 -3.96 2.25 2.17
CA MET A 58 -4.33 3.15 1.08
C MET A 58 -5.85 3.40 1.05
N GLY A 59 -6.64 2.58 1.74
CA GLY A 59 -8.09 2.70 1.78
C GLY A 59 -8.75 2.25 0.48
N ILE A 60 -8.20 1.21 -0.15
CA ILE A 60 -8.84 0.49 -1.25
C ILE A 60 -10.13 -0.17 -0.71
N PRO A 61 -11.23 -0.21 -1.48
CA PRO A 61 -12.46 -0.86 -1.04
C PRO A 61 -12.23 -2.31 -0.60
N GLU A 62 -12.81 -2.70 0.53
CA GLU A 62 -12.61 -4.04 1.12
C GLU A 62 -13.00 -5.16 0.17
N THR A 63 -14.05 -4.99 -0.64
CA THR A 63 -14.47 -5.96 -1.66
C THR A 63 -13.39 -6.21 -2.72
N ARG A 64 -12.60 -5.19 -3.07
CA ARG A 64 -11.46 -5.33 -4.00
C ARG A 64 -10.30 -6.06 -3.34
N ILE A 65 -10.03 -5.76 -2.07
CA ILE A 65 -9.00 -6.44 -1.27
C ILE A 65 -9.34 -7.93 -1.16
N GLN A 66 -10.59 -8.26 -0.80
CA GLN A 66 -11.07 -9.64 -0.71
C GLN A 66 -10.86 -10.38 -2.03
N HIS A 67 -11.26 -9.79 -3.16
CA HIS A 67 -11.07 -10.41 -4.47
C HIS A 67 -9.60 -10.72 -4.80
N VAL A 68 -8.67 -9.81 -4.47
CA VAL A 68 -7.22 -10.04 -4.62
C VAL A 68 -6.75 -11.18 -3.69
N MET A 69 -7.19 -11.18 -2.44
CA MET A 69 -6.73 -12.11 -1.42
C MET A 69 -7.31 -13.53 -1.57
N GLU A 70 -8.50 -13.65 -2.17
CA GLU A 70 -9.13 -14.92 -2.53
C GLU A 70 -8.50 -15.52 -3.78
N SER A 71 -8.26 -14.70 -4.81
CA SER A 71 -7.62 -15.17 -6.05
C SER A 71 -6.16 -15.57 -5.83
N ARG A 72 -5.43 -14.87 -4.95
CA ARG A 72 -3.97 -15.01 -4.76
C ARG A 72 -3.21 -15.02 -6.08
N ASP A 73 -3.72 -14.26 -7.05
CA ASP A 73 -3.17 -14.16 -8.40
C ASP A 73 -2.42 -12.83 -8.55
N PRO A 74 -1.10 -12.85 -8.81
CA PRO A 74 -0.31 -11.64 -9.03
C PRO A 74 -0.84 -10.77 -10.17
N ALA A 75 -1.53 -11.33 -11.18
CA ALA A 75 -2.15 -10.58 -12.26
C ALA A 75 -3.34 -9.73 -11.77
N VAL A 76 -4.12 -10.24 -10.81
CA VAL A 76 -5.23 -9.50 -10.21
C VAL A 76 -4.69 -8.32 -9.39
N LEU A 77 -3.61 -8.51 -8.62
CA LEU A 77 -2.94 -7.41 -7.92
C LEU A 77 -2.34 -6.38 -8.90
N ALA A 78 -1.73 -6.83 -10.01
CA ALA A 78 -1.20 -5.95 -11.05
C ALA A 78 -2.28 -5.03 -11.62
N LYS A 79 -3.51 -5.53 -11.79
CA LYS A 79 -4.62 -4.72 -12.27
C LYS A 79 -5.00 -3.61 -11.30
N VAL A 80 -4.97 -3.89 -10.00
CA VAL A 80 -5.21 -2.88 -8.96
C VAL A 80 -4.15 -1.77 -9.03
N VAL A 81 -2.88 -2.14 -9.18
CA VAL A 81 -1.77 -1.18 -9.36
C VAL A 81 -1.98 -0.31 -10.61
N GLU A 82 -2.33 -0.91 -11.74
CA GLU A 82 -2.63 -0.17 -12.99
C GLU A 82 -3.79 0.83 -12.80
N GLU A 83 -4.85 0.43 -12.09
CA GLU A 83 -5.99 1.30 -11.81
C GLU A 83 -5.62 2.47 -10.87
N LEU A 84 -4.73 2.24 -9.90
CA LEU A 84 -4.17 3.30 -9.03
C LEU A 84 -3.34 4.30 -9.85
N GLN A 85 -2.40 3.81 -10.66
CA GLN A 85 -1.50 4.64 -11.47
C GLN A 85 -2.24 5.43 -12.56
N SER A 86 -3.30 4.85 -13.13
CA SER A 86 -4.17 5.54 -14.08
C SER A 86 -5.21 6.46 -13.43
N GLY A 87 -5.28 6.50 -12.09
CA GLY A 87 -6.22 7.33 -11.33
C GLY A 87 -7.68 6.89 -11.40
N LYS A 88 -7.96 5.71 -11.97
CA LYS A 88 -9.30 5.08 -12.00
C LYS A 88 -9.71 4.62 -10.60
N LEU A 89 -8.74 4.15 -9.82
CA LEU A 89 -8.90 3.86 -8.40
C LEU A 89 -8.21 4.97 -7.62
N LYS A 90 -8.98 5.73 -6.84
CA LYS A 90 -8.43 6.76 -5.95
C LYS A 90 -8.39 6.23 -4.53
N PRO A 91 -7.20 6.07 -3.93
CA PRO A 91 -7.11 5.61 -2.56
C PRO A 91 -7.75 6.65 -1.63
N LYS A 92 -8.52 6.20 -0.63
CA LYS A 92 -9.18 7.11 0.32
C LYS A 92 -8.17 7.98 1.09
N SER A 93 -6.92 7.51 1.23
CA SER A 93 -5.84 8.29 1.82
C SER A 93 -5.38 9.48 0.99
N ALA A 94 -5.72 9.55 -0.30
CA ALA A 94 -5.37 10.66 -1.21
C ALA A 94 -6.31 11.87 -1.08
N ALA A 95 -7.37 11.78 -0.26
CA ALA A 95 -8.25 12.92 -0.04
C ALA A 95 -7.43 14.07 0.58
N PRO A 96 -7.51 15.30 0.05
CA PRO A 96 -6.74 16.42 0.56
C PRO A 96 -7.09 16.61 2.03
N LYS A 97 -6.06 16.66 2.90
CA LYS A 97 -6.22 17.14 4.27
C LYS A 97 -6.82 18.55 4.14
N LYS A 98 -8.11 18.71 4.47
CA LYS A 98 -8.69 20.03 4.69
C LYS A 98 -7.89 20.66 5.82
N ASN A 99 -7.04 21.63 5.45
CA ASN A 99 -6.43 22.55 6.40
C ASN A 99 -7.49 23.45 7.01
#